data_AF-A0A7Z9RHL4-F1
#
_entry.id   AF-A0A7Z9RHL4-F1
#
_cell.length_a   1.000
_cell.length_b   1.000
_cell.length_c   1.000
_cell.angle_alpha   90.00
_cell.angle_beta   90.00
_cell.angle_gamma   90.00
#
_symmetry.space_group_name_H-M   'P 1'
#
loop_
_entity.id
_entity.type
_entity.pdbx_description
1 polymer ?
#
loop_
_entity_poly.entity_id
_entity_poly.type
_entity_poly.pdbx_seq_one_letter_code
_entity_poly.pdbx_strand_id
1 'polypeptide(L)'
;MMPASLARNMLLAMLVLLGTGCATWSERAEANHALAILDDGVRLHVGGDPEAAIRSYKKVLSITEDPEMKAAARGNIGLALSTLGNTAAAQSNFETVVTLTRHPETKARALNNIGELLQTQGQPDAARASYEEALRLTTHPDLENVINKHLAELGQ
;
A
#
# COMPACT_ATOMS: atom_id res chain seq x y z
N MET A 1 -26.26 -38.26 -31.06
CA MET A 1 -24.90 -38.00 -30.55
C MET A 1 -24.38 -36.74 -31.24
N MET A 2 -24.23 -35.63 -30.51
CA MET A 2 -23.72 -34.37 -31.08
C MET A 2 -22.18 -34.34 -31.03
N PRO A 3 -21.50 -33.76 -32.04
CA PRO A 3 -20.04 -33.78 -32.12
C PRO A 3 -19.37 -32.88 -31.05
N ALA A 4 -18.20 -33.30 -30.57
CA ALA A 4 -17.48 -32.68 -29.45
C ALA A 4 -17.10 -31.19 -29.65
N SER A 5 -17.11 -30.70 -30.90
CA SER A 5 -16.90 -29.29 -31.22
C SER A 5 -18.07 -28.38 -30.84
N LEU A 6 -19.31 -28.90 -30.81
CA LEU A 6 -20.47 -28.13 -30.35
C LEU A 6 -20.53 -28.00 -28.83
N ALA A 7 -20.07 -29.01 -28.07
CA ALA A 7 -20.04 -28.94 -26.60
C ALA A 7 -19.04 -27.87 -26.08
N ARG A 8 -17.89 -27.72 -26.75
CA ARG A 8 -16.87 -26.72 -26.40
C ARG A 8 -17.35 -25.29 -26.71
N ASN A 9 -18.11 -25.11 -27.79
CA ASN A 9 -18.69 -23.81 -28.14
C ASN A 9 -19.92 -23.46 -27.29
N MET A 10 -20.65 -24.45 -26.76
CA MET A 10 -21.75 -24.20 -25.81
C MET A 10 -21.25 -23.78 -24.42
N LEU A 11 -20.09 -24.28 -23.97
CA LEU A 11 -19.48 -23.84 -22.71
C LEU A 11 -19.00 -22.36 -22.78
N LEU A 12 -18.53 -21.92 -23.96
CA LEU A 12 -18.18 -20.52 -24.22
C LEU A 12 -19.41 -19.63 -24.44
N ALA A 13 -20.51 -20.16 -24.99
CA ALA A 13 -21.74 -19.39 -25.22
C ALA A 13 -22.60 -19.19 -23.96
N MET A 14 -22.43 -19.99 -22.91
CA MET A 14 -23.08 -19.77 -21.61
C MET A 14 -22.42 -18.66 -20.77
N LEU A 15 -21.27 -18.13 -21.20
CA LEU A 15 -20.55 -17.05 -20.50
C LEU A 15 -20.99 -15.63 -20.90
N VAL A 16 -21.95 -15.46 -21.83
CA VAL A 16 -22.27 -14.15 -22.41
C VAL A 16 -23.64 -13.58 -21.99
N LEU A 17 -24.40 -14.22 -21.10
CA LEU A 17 -25.72 -13.71 -20.69
C LEU A 17 -25.86 -13.14 -19.26
N LEU A 18 -24.77 -12.96 -18.51
CA LEU A 18 -24.79 -12.14 -17.27
C LEU A 18 -23.47 -11.34 -17.15
N GLY A 19 -23.45 -10.16 -17.76
CA GLY A 19 -22.29 -9.27 -17.93
C GLY A 19 -21.69 -8.62 -16.66
N THR A 20 -21.71 -9.27 -15.50
CA THR A 20 -21.00 -8.79 -14.29
C THR A 20 -20.29 -9.90 -13.49
N GLY A 21 -20.38 -11.17 -13.92
CA GLY A 21 -19.80 -12.29 -13.19
C GLY A 21 -18.29 -12.48 -13.39
N CYS A 22 -17.83 -12.65 -14.64
CA CYS A 22 -16.50 -13.21 -14.90
C CYS A 22 -15.30 -12.29 -14.53
N ALA A 23 -15.47 -10.96 -14.64
CA ALA A 23 -14.42 -10.00 -14.28
C ALA A 23 -14.24 -9.88 -12.75
N THR A 24 -15.34 -9.97 -11.98
CA THR A 24 -15.30 -9.74 -10.53
C THR A 24 -14.72 -10.93 -9.75
N TRP A 25 -14.84 -12.16 -10.23
CA TRP A 25 -14.25 -13.33 -9.57
C TRP A 25 -12.72 -13.37 -9.69
N SER A 26 -12.18 -13.04 -10.86
CA SER A 26 -10.73 -13.03 -11.10
C SER A 26 -10.05 -11.88 -10.35
N GLU A 27 -10.58 -10.67 -10.46
CA GLU A 27 -10.08 -9.50 -9.71
C GLU A 27 -10.17 -9.70 -8.19
N ARG A 28 -11.26 -10.27 -7.68
CA ARG A 28 -11.40 -10.56 -6.25
C ARG A 28 -10.44 -11.66 -5.79
N ALA A 29 -10.18 -12.67 -6.62
CA ALA A 29 -9.20 -13.71 -6.31
C ALA A 29 -7.77 -13.14 -6.29
N GLU A 30 -7.44 -12.26 -7.22
CA GLU A 30 -6.15 -11.54 -7.25
C GLU A 30 -5.99 -10.63 -6.03
N ALA A 31 -7.02 -9.85 -5.68
CA ALA A 31 -7.02 -9.01 -4.48
C ALA A 31 -6.85 -9.83 -3.20
N ASN A 32 -7.58 -10.95 -3.05
CA ASN A 32 -7.41 -11.84 -1.90
C ASN A 32 -6.01 -12.47 -1.83
N HIS A 33 -5.44 -12.85 -2.97
CA HIS A 33 -4.08 -13.37 -3.04
C HIS A 33 -3.04 -12.30 -2.69
N ALA A 34 -3.22 -11.07 -3.19
CA ALA A 34 -2.39 -9.93 -2.85
C ALA A 34 -2.44 -9.60 -1.36
N LEU A 35 -3.64 -9.58 -0.76
CA LEU A 35 -3.83 -9.38 0.67
C LEU A 35 -3.12 -10.46 1.50
N ALA A 36 -3.25 -11.73 1.12
CA ALA A 36 -2.56 -12.82 1.82
C ALA A 36 -1.02 -12.64 1.78
N ILE A 37 -0.47 -12.17 0.65
CA ILE A 37 0.98 -11.88 0.54
C ILE A 37 1.37 -10.66 1.38
N LEU A 38 0.52 -9.62 1.44
CA LEU A 38 0.73 -8.47 2.32
C LEU A 38 0.79 -8.91 3.78
N ASP A 39 -0.18 -9.69 4.24
CA ASP A 39 -0.24 -10.18 5.62
C ASP A 39 0.99 -11.02 5.98
N ASP A 40 1.44 -11.88 5.06
CA ASP A 40 2.67 -12.66 5.24
C ASP A 40 3.91 -11.77 5.31
N GLY A 41 3.97 -10.73 4.49
CA GLY A 41 5.02 -9.71 4.56
C GLY A 41 5.02 -8.97 5.89
N VAL A 42 3.85 -8.59 6.42
CA VAL A 42 3.71 -7.94 7.73
C VAL A 42 4.20 -8.85 8.84
N ARG A 43 3.84 -10.13 8.80
CA ARG A 43 4.32 -11.14 9.75
C ARG A 43 5.83 -11.29 9.70
N LEU A 44 6.45 -11.30 8.52
CA LEU A 44 7.91 -11.36 8.37
C LEU A 44 8.59 -10.11 8.94
N HIS A 45 8.03 -8.93 8.69
CA HIS A 45 8.55 -7.66 9.22
C HIS A 45 8.51 -7.67 10.75
N VAL A 46 7.35 -7.95 11.33
CA VAL A 46 7.17 -8.03 12.80
C VAL A 46 8.03 -9.14 13.40
N GLY A 47 8.27 -10.22 12.65
CA GLY A 47 9.17 -11.32 13.02
C GLY A 47 10.67 -10.98 12.96
N GLY A 48 11.05 -9.78 12.53
CA GLY A 48 12.44 -9.31 12.50
C GLY A 48 13.19 -9.61 11.20
N ASP A 49 12.50 -9.96 10.12
CA ASP A 49 13.09 -10.17 8.78
C ASP A 49 12.49 -9.17 7.76
N PRO A 50 12.88 -7.88 7.84
CA PRO A 50 12.38 -6.84 6.94
C PRO A 50 12.82 -7.07 5.48
N GLU A 51 13.95 -7.73 5.21
CA GLU A 51 14.35 -8.10 3.85
C GLU A 51 13.40 -9.13 3.23
N ALA A 52 12.97 -10.14 3.99
CA ALA A 52 11.95 -11.08 3.52
C ALA A 52 10.61 -10.39 3.33
N ALA A 53 10.22 -9.49 4.24
CA ALA A 53 9.01 -8.70 4.09
C ALA A 53 9.01 -7.90 2.78
N ILE A 54 10.11 -7.22 2.45
CA ILE A 54 10.26 -6.48 1.19
C ILE A 54 10.08 -7.40 -0.03
N ARG A 55 10.64 -8.62 0.00
CA ARG A 55 10.44 -9.58 -1.09
C ARG A 55 8.96 -9.97 -1.25
N SER A 56 8.25 -10.20 -0.15
CA SER A 56 6.82 -10.48 -0.15
C SER A 56 6.00 -9.31 -0.71
N TYR A 57 6.23 -8.09 -0.23
CA TYR A 57 5.51 -6.91 -0.73
C TYR A 57 5.80 -6.62 -2.20
N LYS A 58 7.03 -6.86 -2.69
CA LYS A 58 7.34 -6.75 -4.12
C LYS A 58 6.57 -7.73 -4.99
N LYS A 59 6.23 -8.92 -4.45
CA LYS A 59 5.38 -9.87 -5.17
C LYS A 59 3.98 -9.29 -5.39
N VAL A 60 3.41 -8.57 -4.42
CA VAL A 60 2.13 -7.87 -4.58
C VAL A 60 2.17 -6.92 -5.78
N LEU A 61 3.23 -6.12 -5.90
CA LEU A 61 3.41 -5.18 -7.02
C LEU A 61 3.48 -5.86 -8.40
N SER A 62 3.77 -7.17 -8.46
CA SER A 62 3.87 -7.94 -9.70
C SER A 62 2.59 -8.67 -10.10
N ILE A 63 1.62 -8.78 -9.19
CA ILE A 63 0.41 -9.60 -9.40
C ILE A 63 -0.88 -8.79 -9.42
N THR A 64 -0.82 -7.48 -9.16
CA THR A 64 -2.00 -6.62 -9.15
C THR A 64 -1.73 -5.33 -9.89
N GLU A 65 -2.75 -4.79 -10.55
CA GLU A 65 -2.77 -3.45 -11.12
C GLU A 65 -3.58 -2.45 -10.27
N ASP A 66 -4.19 -2.91 -9.17
CA ASP A 66 -4.95 -2.04 -8.27
C ASP A 66 -4.04 -1.00 -7.61
N PRO A 67 -4.28 0.31 -7.83
CA PRO A 67 -3.50 1.38 -7.23
C PRO A 67 -3.48 1.33 -5.70
N GLU A 68 -4.56 0.89 -5.06
CA GLU A 68 -4.66 0.87 -3.60
C GLU A 68 -3.86 -0.31 -3.01
N MET A 69 -3.90 -1.48 -3.64
CA MET A 69 -3.00 -2.58 -3.27
C MET A 69 -1.54 -2.23 -3.53
N LYS A 70 -1.23 -1.57 -4.65
CA LYS A 70 0.13 -1.07 -4.93
C LYS A 70 0.57 -0.06 -3.88
N ALA A 71 -0.29 0.87 -3.49
CA ALA A 71 -0.04 1.84 -2.43
C ALA A 71 0.22 1.16 -1.08
N ALA A 72 -0.61 0.17 -0.69
CA ALA A 72 -0.40 -0.60 0.54
C ALA A 72 0.95 -1.33 0.55
N ALA A 73 1.30 -2.03 -0.54
CA ALA A 73 2.57 -2.71 -0.68
C ALA A 73 3.76 -1.74 -0.62
N ARG A 74 3.67 -0.59 -1.30
CA ARG A 74 4.70 0.46 -1.27
C ARG A 74 4.88 1.05 0.12
N GLY A 75 3.79 1.32 0.84
CA GLY A 75 3.85 1.81 2.22
C GLY A 75 4.56 0.83 3.14
N ASN A 76 4.26 -0.46 3.03
CA ASN A 76 4.92 -1.48 3.83
C ASN A 76 6.41 -1.70 3.45
N ILE A 77 6.76 -1.60 2.16
CA ILE A 77 8.16 -1.56 1.72
C ILE A 77 8.87 -0.36 2.33
N GLY A 78 8.23 0.80 2.34
CA GLY A 78 8.76 2.02 2.96
C GLY A 78 9.07 1.83 4.44
N LEU A 79 8.14 1.24 5.19
CA LEU A 79 8.35 0.90 6.61
C LEU A 79 9.53 -0.06 6.80
N ALA A 80 9.60 -1.13 6.01
CA ALA A 80 10.68 -2.13 6.13
C ALA A 80 12.05 -1.53 5.79
N LEU A 81 12.12 -0.66 4.77
CA LEU A 81 13.33 0.07 4.43
C LEU A 81 13.74 1.06 5.53
N SER A 82 12.78 1.69 6.20
CA SER A 82 13.04 2.55 7.35
C SER A 82 13.66 1.74 8.50
N THR A 83 13.12 0.55 8.81
CA THR A 83 13.71 -0.38 9.80
C THR A 83 15.16 -0.77 9.46
N LEU A 84 15.48 -0.88 8.16
CA LEU A 84 16.84 -1.16 7.67
C LEU A 84 17.75 0.07 7.60
N GLY A 85 17.26 1.25 7.99
CA GLY A 85 18.01 2.51 7.90
C GLY A 85 18.18 3.06 6.48
N ASN A 86 17.50 2.48 5.48
CA ASN A 86 17.52 2.98 4.11
C ASN A 86 16.46 4.07 3.92
N THR A 87 16.69 5.20 4.57
CA THR A 87 15.74 6.33 4.67
C THR A 87 15.38 6.94 3.32
N ALA A 88 16.34 7.06 2.40
CA ALA A 88 16.10 7.60 1.06
C ALA A 88 15.16 6.70 0.23
N ALA A 89 15.38 5.38 0.26
CA ALA A 89 14.51 4.45 -0.45
C ALA A 89 13.13 4.34 0.24
N ALA A 90 13.08 4.44 1.57
CA ALA A 90 11.83 4.49 2.32
C ALA A 90 10.97 5.69 1.89
N GLN A 91 11.58 6.88 1.87
CA GLN A 91 10.92 8.12 1.46
C GLN A 91 10.34 8.03 0.05
N SER A 92 11.12 7.56 -0.93
CA SER A 92 10.64 7.39 -2.31
C SER A 92 9.43 6.44 -2.41
N ASN A 93 9.37 5.40 -1.59
CA ASN A 93 8.22 4.51 -1.55
C ASN A 93 6.99 5.20 -0.95
N PHE A 94 7.14 6.00 0.11
CA PHE A 94 6.02 6.78 0.66
C PHE A 94 5.54 7.87 -0.30
N GLU A 95 6.43 8.56 -1.02
CA GLU A 95 6.06 9.53 -2.06
C GLU A 95 5.26 8.86 -3.19
N THR A 96 5.62 7.62 -3.52
CA THR A 96 4.84 6.80 -4.46
C THR A 96 3.44 6.50 -3.90
N VAL A 97 3.31 6.19 -2.61
CA VAL A 97 1.98 6.03 -1.96
C VAL A 97 1.14 7.28 -2.14
N VAL A 98 1.68 8.46 -1.78
CA VAL A 98 1.01 9.76 -1.88
C VAL A 98 0.48 10.04 -3.29
N THR A 99 1.17 9.53 -4.31
CA THR A 99 0.80 9.67 -5.73
C THR A 99 -0.24 8.64 -6.19
N LEU A 100 -0.20 7.42 -5.66
CA LEU A 100 -1.04 6.30 -6.10
C LEU A 100 -2.42 6.28 -5.44
N THR A 101 -2.49 6.52 -4.13
CA THR A 101 -3.75 6.38 -3.36
C THR A 101 -4.71 7.53 -3.62
N ARG A 102 -6.01 7.22 -3.66
CA ARG A 102 -7.09 8.23 -3.58
C ARG A 102 -7.65 8.36 -2.18
N HIS A 103 -7.30 7.48 -1.26
CA HIS A 103 -7.75 7.52 0.13
C HIS A 103 -6.96 8.54 0.95
N PRO A 104 -7.63 9.57 1.52
CA PRO A 104 -6.98 10.62 2.31
C PRO A 104 -6.20 10.08 3.51
N GLU A 105 -6.74 9.08 4.21
CA GLU A 105 -6.10 8.49 5.39
C GLU A 105 -4.79 7.75 5.05
N THR A 106 -4.79 6.99 3.95
CA THR A 106 -3.57 6.33 3.45
C THR A 106 -2.52 7.38 3.08
N LYS A 107 -2.94 8.49 2.46
CA LYS A 107 -2.07 9.60 2.10
C LYS A 107 -1.51 10.31 3.34
N ALA A 108 -2.35 10.55 4.35
CA ALA A 108 -1.96 11.16 5.62
C ALA A 108 -0.91 10.32 6.35
N ARG A 109 -1.09 8.99 6.43
CA ARG A 109 -0.11 8.08 7.04
C ARG A 109 1.22 8.08 6.30
N ALA A 110 1.20 8.12 4.97
CA ALA A 110 2.44 8.19 4.17
C ALA A 110 3.17 9.52 4.40
N LEU A 111 2.45 10.64 4.45
CA LEU A 111 3.01 11.96 4.73
C LEU A 111 3.58 12.07 6.16
N ASN A 112 2.92 11.45 7.15
CA ASN A 112 3.45 11.34 8.51
C ASN A 112 4.82 10.61 8.51
N ASN A 113 4.92 9.48 7.82
CA ASN A 113 6.17 8.73 7.74
C ASN A 113 7.26 9.50 6.96
N ILE A 114 6.89 10.26 5.92
CA ILE A 114 7.82 11.16 5.24
C ILE A 114 8.33 12.23 6.21
N GLY A 115 7.45 12.82 7.02
CA GLY A 115 7.84 13.79 8.05
C GLY A 115 8.86 13.23 9.04
N GLU A 116 8.67 11.99 9.51
CA GLU A 116 9.59 11.33 10.44
C GLU A 116 10.97 11.07 9.80
N LEU A 117 10.98 10.64 8.54
CA LEU A 117 12.21 10.45 7.79
C LEU A 117 12.95 11.78 7.57
N LEU A 118 12.23 12.85 7.23
CA LEU A 118 12.82 14.18 7.03
C LEU A 118 13.36 14.76 8.34
N GLN A 119 12.67 14.54 9.46
CA GLN A 119 13.16 14.92 10.79
C GLN A 119 14.48 14.19 11.10
N THR A 120 14.53 12.87 10.85
CA THR A 120 15.75 12.06 11.05
C THR A 120 16.91 12.51 10.14
N GLN A 121 16.60 13.05 8.96
CA GLN A 121 17.58 13.63 8.02
C GLN A 121 18.01 15.06 8.39
N GLY A 122 17.50 15.64 9.48
CA GLY A 122 17.84 17.01 9.89
C GLY A 122 17.16 18.09 9.03
N GLN A 123 15.99 17.78 8.44
CA GLN A 123 15.19 18.69 7.62
C GLN A 123 13.87 19.05 8.31
N PRO A 124 13.89 19.76 9.46
CA PRO A 124 12.71 19.99 10.30
C PRO A 124 11.62 20.83 9.61
N ASP A 125 11.99 21.78 8.76
CA ASP A 125 11.00 22.60 8.02
C ASP A 125 10.21 21.78 7.00
N ALA A 126 10.89 20.88 6.29
CA ALA A 126 10.25 19.96 5.35
C ALA A 126 9.41 18.90 6.08
N ALA A 127 9.88 18.44 7.25
CA ALA A 127 9.11 17.56 8.12
C ALA A 127 7.81 18.22 8.58
N ARG A 128 7.89 19.47 9.06
CA ARG A 128 6.73 20.28 9.48
C ARG A 128 5.70 20.39 8.35
N ALA A 129 6.13 20.74 7.14
CA ALA A 129 5.23 20.84 5.99
C ALA A 129 4.52 19.50 5.70
N SER A 130 5.23 18.38 5.82
CA SER A 130 4.66 17.04 5.61
C SER A 130 3.63 16.69 6.67
N TYR A 131 3.91 16.98 7.94
CA TYR A 131 3.00 16.77 9.06
C TYR A 131 1.75 17.65 8.97
N GLU A 132 1.88 18.93 8.62
CA GLU A 132 0.75 19.84 8.45
C GLU A 132 -0.18 19.40 7.32
N GLU A 133 0.36 18.89 6.21
CA GLU A 133 -0.44 18.32 5.14
C GLU A 133 -1.11 17.00 5.56
N ALA A 134 -0.41 16.14 6.31
CA ALA A 134 -1.02 14.93 6.88
C ALA A 134 -2.20 15.28 7.81
N LEU A 135 -2.05 16.33 8.63
CA LEU A 135 -3.08 16.80 9.55
C LEU A 135 -4.32 17.32 8.82
N ARG A 136 -4.13 17.97 7.66
CA ARG A 136 -5.25 18.42 6.81
C ARG A 136 -6.07 17.28 6.21
N LEU A 137 -5.45 16.11 6.04
CA LEU A 137 -6.07 14.96 5.38
C LEU A 137 -6.70 13.96 6.36
N THR A 138 -6.13 13.85 7.56
CA THR A 138 -6.63 12.91 8.58
C THR A 138 -7.93 13.40 9.21
N THR A 139 -8.80 12.44 9.48
CA THR A 139 -10.01 12.56 10.30
C THR A 139 -9.97 11.59 11.48
N HIS A 140 -8.92 10.75 11.56
CA HIS A 140 -8.71 9.79 12.62
C HIS A 140 -7.96 10.42 13.82
N PRO A 141 -8.57 10.42 15.02
CA PRO A 141 -7.96 11.03 16.22
C PRO A 141 -6.60 10.44 16.60
N ASP A 142 -6.39 9.14 16.39
CA ASP A 142 -5.13 8.49 16.74
C ASP A 142 -3.97 9.02 15.88
N LEU A 143 -4.19 9.17 14.57
CA LEU A 143 -3.18 9.72 13.66
C LEU A 143 -2.99 11.22 13.91
N GLU A 144 -4.06 11.96 14.16
CA GLU A 144 -3.99 13.37 14.56
C GLU A 144 -3.11 13.56 15.82
N ASN A 145 -3.31 12.74 16.85
CA ASN A 145 -2.51 12.79 18.08
C ASN A 145 -1.02 12.51 17.81
N VAL A 146 -0.71 11.53 16.96
CA VAL A 146 0.67 11.21 16.54
C VAL A 146 1.30 12.39 15.81
N ILE A 147 0.60 12.99 14.83
CA ILE A 147 1.11 14.12 14.07
C ILE A 147 1.33 15.34 14.98
N ASN A 148 0.39 15.64 15.88
CA ASN A 148 0.51 16.75 16.83
C ASN A 148 1.70 16.57 17.78
N LYS A 149 1.99 15.33 18.19
CA LYS A 149 3.20 15.02 18.98
C LYS A 149 4.47 15.36 18.18
N HIS A 150 4.56 14.92 16.92
CA HIS A 150 5.72 15.22 16.09
C HIS A 150 5.89 16.73 15.81
N LEU A 151 4.79 17.46 15.59
CA LEU A 151 4.81 18.90 15.43
C LEU A 151 5.29 19.64 16.68
N ALA A 152 4.93 19.14 17.87
CA ALA A 152 5.41 19.67 19.14
C ALA A 152 6.90 19.41 19.35
N GLU A 153 7.41 18.23 18.95
CA GLU A 153 8.84 17.89 19.00
C GLU A 153 9.69 18.80 18.09
N LEU A 154 9.15 19.25 16.94
CA LEU A 154 9.82 20.20 16.05
C LEU A 154 9.83 21.66 16.55
N GLY A 155 9.05 21.98 17.60
CA GLY A 155 8.96 23.31 18.17
C GLY A 155 9.81 23.54 19.42
N GLN A 156 10.50 22.49 19.90
CA GLN A 156 11.40 22.52 21.06
C GLN A 156 12.85 22.76 20.61
#